data_AF-A0A7C3QT59-F1
#
_entry.id   AF-A0A7C3QT59-F1
#
_cell.length_a   1.000
_cell.length_b   1.000
_cell.length_c   1.000
_cell.angle_alpha   90.00
_cell.angle_beta   90.00
_cell.angle_gamma   90.00
#
_symmetry.space_group_name_H-M   'P 1'
#
loop_
_entity.id
_entity.type
_entity.pdbx_description
1 polymer ?
#
loop_
_entity_poly.entity_id
_entity_poly.type
_entity_poly.pdbx_seq_one_letter_code
_entity_poly.pdbx_strand_id
1 'polypeptide(L)'
;MGSGYDEELSEEEEKFFKGLTHPIAAAICELRDTSPVGSYWLTLTIIIINVLVAMLTGGILFMNTGFAYNVYPSSACLASGSCFLELLLSMFSHVNIFHLAGNMAFLYVVGDNVEITLGRPKYLLVYLASGIVGGYTQATITLALNPGGASVPMLGASAAISGLIGSYLILYPGAAMCKCIGFRL
;
A
#
# COMPACT_ATOMS: atom_id res chain seq x y z
N MET A 1 -22.44 20.60 19.75
CA MET A 1 -23.19 21.47 18.84
C MET A 1 -22.17 22.46 18.30
N GLY A 2 -21.66 22.40 17.08
CA GLY A 2 -22.08 21.79 15.83
C GLY A 2 -21.62 22.78 14.76
N SER A 3 -20.78 22.36 13.82
CA SER A 3 -20.66 22.95 12.49
C SER A 3 -19.77 22.02 11.67
N GLY A 4 -20.42 21.06 11.01
CA GLY A 4 -19.82 20.36 9.88
C GLY A 4 -19.45 21.40 8.83
N TYR A 5 -18.25 21.26 8.29
CA TYR A 5 -17.90 21.94 7.05
C TYR A 5 -18.65 21.20 5.95
N ASP A 6 -19.80 21.75 5.56
CA ASP A 6 -20.54 21.32 4.38
C ASP A 6 -19.74 21.82 3.16
N GLU A 7 -18.90 20.93 2.62
CA GLU A 7 -18.22 21.12 1.34
C GLU A 7 -19.29 21.03 0.24
N GLU A 8 -19.72 22.19 -0.27
CA GLU A 8 -20.61 22.28 -1.43
C GLU A 8 -19.95 21.61 -2.64
N LEU A 9 -20.59 20.54 -3.13
CA LEU A 9 -20.22 19.82 -4.35
C LEU A 9 -20.09 20.79 -5.54
N SER A 10 -18.99 20.69 -6.29
CA SER A 10 -18.85 21.50 -7.51
C SER A 10 -19.89 21.11 -8.56
N GLU A 11 -20.37 22.08 -9.36
CA GLU A 11 -21.43 21.84 -10.36
C GLU A 11 -21.10 20.73 -11.37
N GLU A 12 -19.80 20.50 -11.64
CA GLU A 12 -19.33 19.40 -12.50
C GLU A 12 -19.49 18.04 -11.83
N GLU A 13 -19.21 17.94 -10.53
CA GLU A 13 -19.41 16.71 -9.76
C GLU A 13 -20.90 16.41 -9.64
N GLU A 14 -21.74 17.41 -9.37
CA GLU A 14 -23.19 17.22 -9.29
C GLU A 14 -23.77 16.69 -10.62
N LYS A 15 -23.29 17.21 -11.76
CA LYS A 15 -23.65 16.69 -13.10
C LYS A 15 -23.18 15.27 -13.34
N PHE A 16 -21.97 14.92 -12.90
CA PHE A 16 -21.44 13.56 -12.99
C PHE A 16 -22.27 12.58 -12.15
N PHE A 17 -22.60 12.94 -10.91
CA PHE A 17 -23.42 12.12 -10.00
C PHE A 17 -24.87 11.96 -10.48
N LYS A 18 -25.46 12.99 -11.09
CA LYS A 18 -26.80 12.90 -11.71
C LYS A 18 -26.85 12.01 -12.95
N GLY A 19 -25.72 11.80 -13.64
CA GLY A 19 -25.61 10.91 -14.81
C GLY A 19 -25.42 9.43 -14.46
N LEU A 20 -25.04 9.12 -13.23
CA LEU A 20 -24.94 7.76 -12.71
C LEU A 20 -26.33 7.27 -12.31
N THR A 21 -26.80 6.17 -12.91
CA THR A 21 -28.08 5.55 -12.55
C THR A 21 -28.15 5.35 -11.03
N HIS A 22 -29.27 5.73 -10.43
CA HIS A 22 -29.52 5.85 -8.97
C HIS A 22 -28.80 4.86 -8.03
N PRO A 23 -28.68 3.54 -8.31
CA PRO A 23 -27.96 2.63 -7.41
C PRO A 23 -26.45 2.90 -7.31
N ILE A 24 -25.80 3.37 -8.39
CA ILE A 24 -24.34 3.61 -8.38
C ILE A 24 -24.02 4.91 -7.65
N ALA A 25 -24.80 5.97 -7.90
CA ALA A 25 -24.63 7.25 -7.21
C ALA A 25 -24.88 7.12 -5.69
N ALA A 26 -25.88 6.34 -5.27
CA ALA A 26 -26.14 6.06 -3.86
C ALA A 26 -24.99 5.29 -3.20
N ALA A 27 -24.46 4.25 -3.86
CA ALA A 27 -23.32 3.50 -3.35
C ALA A 27 -22.05 4.37 -3.23
N ILE A 28 -21.79 5.25 -4.19
CA ILE A 28 -20.65 6.17 -4.13
C ILE A 28 -20.82 7.21 -3.02
N CYS A 29 -22.03 7.78 -2.86
CA CYS A 29 -22.30 8.79 -1.83
C CYS A 29 -22.19 8.19 -0.41
N GLU A 30 -22.72 6.99 -0.20
CA GLU A 30 -22.64 6.29 1.10
C GLU A 30 -21.21 5.87 1.46
N LEU A 31 -20.39 5.52 0.46
CA LEU A 31 -18.96 5.27 0.66
C LEU A 31 -18.15 6.54 0.94
N ARG A 32 -18.53 7.66 0.32
CA ARG A 32 -17.95 8.98 0.63
C ARG A 32 -18.24 9.38 2.08
N ASP A 33 -19.47 9.14 2.55
CA ASP A 33 -19.92 9.53 3.90
C ASP A 33 -19.36 8.64 5.02
N THR A 34 -19.04 7.37 4.71
CA THR A 34 -18.45 6.41 5.67
C THR A 34 -16.93 6.50 5.78
N SER A 35 -16.26 7.22 4.87
CA SER A 35 -14.80 7.37 4.87
C SER A 35 -14.37 8.29 6.03
N PRO A 36 -13.49 7.84 6.95
CA PRO A 36 -13.01 8.68 8.03
C PRO A 36 -12.37 9.97 7.50
N VAL A 37 -12.74 11.11 8.08
CA VAL A 37 -12.13 12.41 7.77
C VAL A 37 -11.03 12.68 8.80
N GLY A 38 -9.79 12.78 8.36
CA GLY A 38 -8.65 12.95 9.26
C GLY A 38 -7.31 13.05 8.54
N SER A 39 -6.24 13.29 9.31
CA SER A 39 -4.87 13.40 8.80
C SER A 39 -4.23 12.02 8.63
N TYR A 40 -3.92 11.65 7.38
CA TYR A 40 -3.27 10.39 6.96
C TYR A 40 -1.85 10.61 6.40
N TRP A 41 -1.12 11.56 6.99
CA TRP A 41 0.24 11.92 6.57
C TRP A 41 1.23 10.75 6.62
N LEU A 42 1.02 9.73 7.46
CA LEU A 42 1.92 8.58 7.50
C LEU A 42 1.80 7.73 6.22
N THR A 43 0.59 7.55 5.72
CA THR A 43 0.32 6.90 4.43
C THR A 43 1.02 7.65 3.29
N LEU A 44 0.87 8.98 3.24
CA LEU A 44 1.55 9.81 2.25
C LEU A 44 3.08 9.73 2.39
N THR A 45 3.58 9.73 3.63
CA THR A 45 5.02 9.59 3.90
C THR A 45 5.55 8.26 3.38
N ILE A 46 4.84 7.16 3.62
CA ILE A 46 5.23 5.83 3.10
C ILE A 46 5.20 5.81 1.58
N ILE A 47 4.19 6.42 0.94
CA ILE A 47 4.13 6.54 -0.53
C ILE A 47 5.36 7.30 -1.05
N ILE A 48 5.67 8.46 -0.46
CA ILE A 48 6.83 9.28 -0.84
C ILE A 48 8.13 8.49 -0.66
N ILE A 49 8.30 7.80 0.47
CA ILE A 49 9.50 6.97 0.72
C ILE A 49 9.62 5.87 -0.32
N ASN A 50 8.54 5.15 -0.65
CA ASN A 50 8.55 4.11 -1.69
C ASN A 50 8.96 4.67 -3.05
N VAL A 51 8.43 5.82 -3.44
CA VAL A 51 8.78 6.47 -4.70
C VAL A 51 10.25 6.90 -4.70
N LEU A 52 10.71 7.55 -3.63
CA LEU A 52 12.10 8.01 -3.51
C LEU A 52 13.08 6.84 -3.52
N VAL A 53 12.82 5.79 -2.74
CA VAL A 53 13.68 4.59 -2.71
C VAL A 53 13.71 3.95 -4.09
N ALA A 54 12.55 3.78 -4.74
CA ALA A 54 12.53 3.15 -6.06
C ALA A 54 13.24 3.98 -7.13
N MET A 55 13.20 5.32 -7.06
CA MET A 55 14.00 6.20 -7.92
C MET A 55 15.49 6.08 -7.65
N LEU A 56 15.91 6.03 -6.38
CA LEU A 56 17.32 5.96 -5.99
C LEU A 56 17.95 4.60 -6.35
N THR A 57 17.21 3.50 -6.19
CA THR A 57 17.75 2.16 -6.37
C THR A 57 17.54 1.60 -7.77
N GLY A 58 16.42 1.94 -8.41
CA GLY A 58 16.10 1.54 -9.77
C GLY A 58 16.61 2.51 -10.85
N GLY A 59 16.86 3.78 -10.51
CA GLY A 59 17.05 4.85 -11.47
C GLY A 59 15.78 5.18 -12.26
N ILE A 60 15.86 6.06 -13.25
CA ILE A 60 14.71 6.47 -14.09
C ILE A 60 14.08 5.29 -14.86
N LEU A 61 14.83 4.19 -15.07
CA LEU A 61 14.41 3.01 -15.82
C LEU A 61 14.08 1.77 -14.95
N PHE A 62 14.20 1.86 -13.62
CA PHE A 62 13.90 0.77 -12.68
C PHE A 62 14.66 -0.57 -12.88
N MET A 63 15.80 -0.59 -13.60
CA MET A 63 16.47 -1.84 -14.00
C MET A 63 17.94 -1.91 -13.59
N ASN A 64 18.24 -1.71 -12.30
CA ASN A 64 19.56 -1.98 -11.75
C ASN A 64 19.61 -3.34 -11.03
N THR A 65 19.67 -4.42 -11.81
CA THR A 65 19.76 -5.78 -11.28
C THR A 65 21.01 -5.97 -10.42
N GLY A 66 22.16 -5.44 -10.84
CA GLY A 66 23.40 -5.50 -10.06
C GLY A 66 23.26 -4.89 -8.65
N PHE A 67 22.62 -3.72 -8.54
CA PHE A 67 22.31 -3.12 -7.25
C PHE A 67 21.38 -4.02 -6.43
N ALA A 68 20.32 -4.54 -7.06
CA ALA A 68 19.33 -5.34 -6.36
C ALA A 68 19.91 -6.62 -5.72
N TYR A 69 20.82 -7.32 -6.42
CA TYR A 69 21.48 -8.52 -5.90
C TYR A 69 22.48 -8.25 -4.76
N ASN A 70 22.94 -7.01 -4.58
CA ASN A 70 23.90 -6.65 -3.53
C ASN A 70 23.23 -6.01 -2.30
N VAL A 71 22.02 -5.47 -2.43
CA VAL A 71 21.38 -4.63 -1.40
C VAL A 71 20.14 -5.27 -0.79
N TYR A 72 19.45 -6.15 -1.54
CA TYR A 72 18.19 -6.75 -1.08
C TYR A 72 18.38 -8.22 -0.71
N PRO A 73 17.57 -8.72 0.23
CA PRO A 73 17.76 -10.05 0.75
C PRO A 73 17.31 -11.07 -0.28
N SER A 74 18.04 -12.18 -0.34
CA SER A 74 17.57 -13.40 -0.97
C SER A 74 16.91 -14.30 0.06
N SER A 75 16.11 -15.28 -0.39
CA SER A 75 15.49 -16.25 0.53
C SER A 75 16.55 -17.03 1.32
N ALA A 76 17.71 -17.30 0.71
CA ALA A 76 18.85 -17.91 1.37
C ALA A 76 19.42 -17.03 2.50
N CYS A 77 19.52 -15.72 2.30
CA CYS A 77 20.04 -14.83 3.34
C CYS A 77 19.05 -14.61 4.50
N LEU A 78 17.74 -14.69 4.23
CA LEU A 78 16.75 -14.65 5.30
C LEU A 78 16.78 -15.92 6.15
N ALA A 79 17.02 -17.07 5.53
CA ALA A 79 17.20 -18.33 6.26
C ALA A 79 18.45 -18.33 7.15
N SER A 80 19.52 -17.61 6.78
CA SER A 80 20.70 -17.45 7.64
C SER A 80 20.52 -16.42 8.76
N GLY A 81 19.43 -15.63 8.75
CA GLY A 81 19.14 -14.61 9.76
C GLY A 81 20.03 -13.35 9.70
N SER A 82 20.90 -13.25 8.69
CA SER A 82 21.90 -12.18 8.56
C SER A 82 21.40 -10.95 7.80
N CYS A 83 20.26 -11.04 7.11
CA CYS A 83 19.76 -9.99 6.22
C CYS A 83 18.48 -9.27 6.71
N PHE A 84 18.36 -9.04 8.02
CA PHE A 84 17.14 -8.40 8.56
C PHE A 84 16.99 -6.94 8.13
N LEU A 85 18.09 -6.19 8.02
CA LEU A 85 18.03 -4.79 7.60
C LEU A 85 17.65 -4.67 6.11
N GLU A 86 18.21 -5.55 5.30
CA GLU A 86 17.95 -5.70 3.88
C GLU A 86 16.47 -6.06 3.67
N LEU A 87 15.89 -6.90 4.53
CA LEU A 87 14.45 -7.16 4.54
C LEU A 87 13.65 -5.89 4.72
N LEU A 88 13.97 -5.08 5.72
CA LEU A 88 13.26 -3.82 5.95
C LEU A 88 13.39 -2.86 4.75
N LEU A 89 14.58 -2.77 4.14
CA LEU A 89 14.80 -1.94 2.96
C LEU A 89 14.06 -2.46 1.71
N SER A 90 13.94 -3.79 1.58
CA SER A 90 13.25 -4.43 0.47
C SER A 90 11.75 -4.10 0.44
N MET A 91 11.16 -3.85 1.61
CA MET A 91 9.76 -3.45 1.74
C MET A 91 9.45 -2.10 1.09
N PHE A 92 10.47 -1.28 0.80
CA PHE A 92 10.32 0.03 0.16
C PHE A 92 10.80 0.06 -1.30
N SER A 93 11.17 -1.10 -1.85
CA SER A 93 11.86 -1.20 -3.13
C SER A 93 11.01 -1.95 -4.16
N HIS A 94 11.14 -1.61 -5.44
CA HIS A 94 10.26 -2.11 -6.50
C HIS A 94 11.04 -2.50 -7.76
N VAL A 95 10.64 -3.60 -8.37
CA VAL A 95 11.30 -4.18 -9.56
C VAL A 95 11.04 -3.38 -10.83
N ASN A 96 9.89 -2.73 -10.94
CA ASN A 96 9.51 -1.94 -12.11
C ASN A 96 8.42 -0.91 -11.76
N ILE A 97 8.19 0.01 -12.69
CA ILE A 97 7.22 1.10 -12.52
C ILE A 97 5.78 0.59 -12.34
N PHE A 98 5.39 -0.50 -13.01
CA PHE A 98 4.05 -1.06 -12.88
C PHE A 98 3.82 -1.69 -11.50
N HIS A 99 4.84 -2.36 -10.96
CA HIS A 99 4.79 -2.92 -9.61
C HIS A 99 4.71 -1.80 -8.56
N LEU A 100 5.48 -0.73 -8.73
CA LEU A 100 5.37 0.46 -7.88
C LEU A 100 3.97 1.09 -7.99
N ALA A 101 3.50 1.37 -9.21
CA ALA A 101 2.20 1.99 -9.44
C ALA A 101 1.05 1.18 -8.83
N GLY A 102 1.07 -0.14 -8.99
CA GLY A 102 0.08 -1.03 -8.38
C GLY A 102 0.09 -0.95 -6.85
N ASN A 103 1.27 -1.06 -6.22
CA ASN A 103 1.39 -0.96 -4.76
C ASN A 103 0.93 0.40 -4.25
N MET A 104 1.33 1.50 -4.90
CA MET A 104 0.93 2.84 -4.48
C MET A 104 -0.55 3.09 -4.70
N ALA A 105 -1.16 2.53 -5.75
CA ALA A 105 -2.60 2.60 -5.96
C ALA A 105 -3.37 1.90 -4.83
N PHE A 106 -2.97 0.67 -4.46
CA PHE A 106 -3.62 -0.03 -3.34
C PHE A 106 -3.41 0.71 -2.02
N LEU A 107 -2.17 1.12 -1.73
CA LEU A 107 -1.86 1.85 -0.51
C LEU A 107 -2.62 3.18 -0.42
N TYR A 108 -2.79 3.89 -1.53
CA TYR A 108 -3.58 5.12 -1.58
C TYR A 108 -5.07 4.83 -1.36
N VAL A 109 -5.60 3.71 -1.86
CA VAL A 109 -7.02 3.37 -1.72
C VAL A 109 -7.38 2.98 -0.29
N VAL A 110 -6.56 2.14 0.36
CA VAL A 110 -6.90 1.61 1.70
C VAL A 110 -6.18 2.32 2.85
N GLY A 111 -5.02 2.92 2.60
CA GLY A 111 -4.11 3.36 3.65
C GLY A 111 -4.66 4.49 4.52
N ASP A 112 -5.35 5.46 3.91
CA ASP A 112 -5.93 6.58 4.65
C ASP A 112 -7.01 6.14 5.63
N ASN A 113 -7.97 5.33 5.18
CA ASN A 113 -9.05 4.79 5.99
C ASN A 113 -8.48 3.98 7.16
N VAL A 114 -7.51 3.11 6.89
CA VAL A 114 -6.89 2.27 7.93
C VAL A 114 -6.07 3.11 8.90
N GLU A 115 -5.31 4.12 8.44
CA GLU A 115 -4.52 4.99 9.32
C GLU A 115 -5.40 5.80 10.26
N ILE A 116 -6.49 6.39 9.76
CA ILE A 116 -7.38 7.21 10.56
C ILE A 116 -8.11 6.34 11.60
N THR A 117 -8.58 5.16 11.22
CA THR A 117 -9.33 4.28 12.12
C THR A 117 -8.46 3.56 13.16
N LEU A 118 -7.29 3.03 12.77
CA LEU A 118 -6.41 2.34 13.71
C LEU A 118 -5.54 3.30 14.52
N GLY A 119 -5.29 4.49 13.99
CA GLY A 119 -4.25 5.38 14.45
C GLY A 119 -2.85 4.95 13.99
N ARG A 120 -1.98 5.94 13.86
CA ARG A 120 -0.61 5.86 13.33
C ARG A 120 0.27 4.73 13.93
N PRO A 121 0.36 4.52 15.25
CA PRO A 121 1.26 3.50 15.79
C PRO A 121 0.82 2.08 15.42
N LYS A 122 -0.49 1.80 15.43
CA LYS A 122 -1.03 0.49 15.04
C LYS A 122 -0.92 0.28 13.54
N TYR A 123 -1.19 1.33 12.76
CA TYR A 123 -0.99 1.31 11.31
C TYR A 123 0.44 0.93 10.93
N LEU A 124 1.44 1.59 11.55
CA LEU A 124 2.85 1.29 11.30
C LEU A 124 3.22 -0.13 11.74
N LEU A 125 2.70 -0.58 12.89
CA LEU A 125 2.92 -1.93 13.38
C LEU A 125 2.37 -2.97 12.40
N VAL A 126 1.14 -2.79 11.89
CA VAL A 126 0.56 -3.67 10.88
C VAL A 126 1.41 -3.68 9.62
N TYR A 127 1.80 -2.51 9.11
CA TYR A 127 2.63 -2.40 7.91
C TYR A 127 3.96 -3.16 8.06
N LEU A 128 4.68 -2.92 9.15
CA LEU A 128 5.98 -3.55 9.41
C LEU A 128 5.83 -5.05 9.69
N ALA A 129 4.90 -5.44 10.55
CA ALA A 129 4.70 -6.84 10.91
C ALA A 129 4.29 -7.67 9.70
N SER A 130 3.34 -7.19 8.89
CA SER A 130 2.90 -7.89 7.68
C SER A 130 3.99 -7.98 6.63
N GLY A 131 4.81 -6.94 6.46
CA GLY A 131 5.97 -6.99 5.56
C GLY A 131 7.02 -8.01 6.01
N ILE A 132 7.38 -8.02 7.29
CA ILE A 132 8.35 -8.97 7.85
C ILE A 132 7.83 -10.40 7.74
N VAL A 133 6.60 -10.66 8.21
CA VAL A 133 5.98 -11.99 8.14
C VAL A 133 5.88 -12.45 6.70
N GLY A 134 5.38 -11.61 5.79
CA GLY A 134 5.28 -11.96 4.38
C GLY A 134 6.63 -12.23 3.73
N GLY A 135 7.68 -11.49 4.08
CA GLY A 135 9.04 -11.76 3.64
C GLY A 135 9.55 -13.13 4.08
N TYR A 136 9.40 -13.48 5.36
CA TYR A 136 9.77 -14.81 5.86
C TYR A 136 8.91 -15.93 5.26
N THR A 137 7.61 -15.69 5.07
CA THR A 137 6.71 -16.64 4.42
C THR A 137 7.15 -16.89 2.97
N GLN A 138 7.42 -15.83 2.20
CA GLN A 138 7.91 -15.96 0.82
C GLN A 138 9.24 -16.70 0.78
N ALA A 139 10.18 -16.38 1.67
CA ALA A 139 11.47 -17.05 1.74
C ALA A 139 11.31 -18.55 2.03
N THR A 140 10.47 -18.90 3.00
CA THR A 140 10.19 -20.29 3.38
C THR A 140 9.56 -21.07 2.23
N ILE A 141 8.55 -20.49 1.57
CA ILE A 141 7.88 -21.11 0.42
C ILE A 141 8.85 -21.29 -0.75
N THR A 142 9.71 -20.30 -1.01
CA THR A 142 10.70 -20.34 -2.08
C THR A 142 11.70 -21.48 -1.83
N LEU A 143 12.24 -21.58 -0.61
CA LEU A 143 13.17 -22.66 -0.25
C LEU A 143 12.54 -24.04 -0.33
N ALA A 144 11.24 -24.17 -0.03
CA ALA A 144 10.53 -25.43 -0.08
C ALA A 144 10.14 -25.87 -1.51
N LEU A 145 9.64 -24.94 -2.33
CA LEU A 145 9.00 -25.25 -3.61
C LEU A 145 9.85 -24.89 -4.83
N ASN A 146 10.78 -23.95 -4.70
CA ASN A 146 11.67 -23.52 -5.79
C ASN A 146 13.08 -23.17 -5.26
N PRO A 147 13.88 -24.18 -4.84
CA PRO A 147 15.21 -23.93 -4.30
C PRO A 147 16.15 -23.19 -5.26
N GLY A 148 15.95 -23.35 -6.58
CA GLY A 148 16.71 -22.64 -7.60
C GLY A 148 16.48 -21.12 -7.62
N GLY A 149 15.37 -20.65 -7.02
CA GLY A 149 15.06 -19.23 -6.84
C GLY A 149 15.64 -18.63 -5.56
N ALA A 150 16.33 -19.40 -4.70
CA ALA A 150 16.72 -18.96 -3.37
C ALA A 150 17.71 -17.78 -3.35
N SER A 151 18.44 -17.56 -4.44
CA SER A 151 19.38 -16.44 -4.64
C SER A 151 18.74 -15.21 -5.26
N VAL A 152 17.50 -15.31 -5.74
CA VAL A 152 16.78 -14.19 -6.37
C VAL A 152 16.41 -13.18 -5.28
N PRO A 153 16.77 -11.90 -5.44
CA PRO A 153 16.44 -10.85 -4.48
C PRO A 153 14.94 -10.68 -4.34
N MET A 154 14.50 -10.45 -3.12
CA MET A 154 13.11 -10.20 -2.76
C MET A 154 12.91 -8.69 -2.64
N LEU A 155 11.93 -8.13 -3.33
CA LEU A 155 11.60 -6.71 -3.30
C LEU A 155 10.08 -6.49 -3.38
N GLY A 156 9.56 -5.53 -2.62
CA GLY A 156 8.19 -5.05 -2.78
C GLY A 156 7.50 -4.70 -1.46
N ALA A 157 6.64 -3.69 -1.49
CA ALA A 157 5.76 -3.31 -0.39
C ALA A 157 4.51 -4.21 -0.27
N SER A 158 4.32 -5.14 -1.20
CA SER A 158 3.06 -5.89 -1.39
C SER A 158 2.64 -6.70 -0.16
N ALA A 159 3.57 -7.31 0.57
CA ALA A 159 3.27 -8.02 1.81
C ALA A 159 2.72 -7.08 2.91
N ALA A 160 3.33 -5.91 3.07
CA ALA A 160 2.89 -4.91 4.03
C ALA A 160 1.50 -4.34 3.65
N ILE A 161 1.31 -4.02 2.37
CA ILE A 161 0.04 -3.51 1.84
C ILE A 161 -1.06 -4.56 1.96
N SER A 162 -0.76 -5.84 1.73
CA SER A 162 -1.73 -6.93 1.93
C SER A 162 -2.21 -7.01 3.37
N GLY A 163 -1.33 -6.74 4.35
CA GLY A 163 -1.71 -6.59 5.76
C GLY A 163 -2.67 -5.44 6.02
N LEU A 164 -2.45 -4.30 5.36
CA LEU A 164 -3.36 -3.16 5.44
C LEU A 164 -4.70 -3.44 4.75
N ILE A 165 -4.70 -4.11 3.59
CA ILE A 165 -5.93 -4.58 2.94
C ILE A 165 -6.69 -5.53 3.86
N GLY A 166 -6.01 -6.49 4.49
CA GLY A 166 -6.63 -7.38 5.47
C GLY A 166 -7.22 -6.63 6.66
N SER A 167 -6.52 -5.61 7.14
CA SER A 167 -7.03 -4.72 8.21
C SER A 167 -8.25 -3.94 7.75
N TYR A 168 -8.24 -3.41 6.52
CA TYR A 168 -9.38 -2.73 5.92
C TYR A 168 -10.61 -3.65 5.84
N LEU A 169 -10.44 -4.89 5.37
CA LEU A 169 -11.53 -5.86 5.29
C LEU A 169 -12.15 -6.21 6.66
N ILE A 170 -11.34 -6.20 7.72
CA ILE A 170 -11.80 -6.44 9.10
C ILE A 170 -12.53 -5.21 9.65
N LEU A 171 -12.02 -4.00 9.37
CA LEU A 171 -12.60 -2.75 9.87
C LEU A 171 -13.90 -2.37 9.15
N TYR A 172 -14.03 -2.76 7.88
CA TYR A 172 -15.15 -2.40 7.01
C TYR A 172 -15.78 -3.65 6.36
N PRO A 173 -16.39 -4.55 7.16
CA PRO A 173 -16.99 -5.76 6.62
C PRO A 173 -18.17 -5.39 5.70
N GLY A 174 -18.13 -5.83 4.45
CA GLY A 174 -19.21 -5.60 3.47
C GLY A 174 -19.18 -4.22 2.78
N ALA A 175 -18.17 -3.38 3.06
CA ALA A 175 -17.99 -2.13 2.31
C ALA A 175 -17.47 -2.42 0.90
N ALA A 176 -18.08 -1.80 -0.11
CA ALA A 176 -17.54 -1.82 -1.46
C ALA A 176 -16.38 -0.80 -1.56
N MET A 177 -15.24 -1.21 -2.13
CA MET A 177 -14.13 -0.28 -2.39
C MET A 177 -14.48 0.59 -3.61
N CYS A 178 -15.05 1.76 -3.39
CA CYS A 178 -15.29 2.74 -4.45
C CYS A 178 -14.61 4.05 -4.05
N LYS A 179 -13.33 4.16 -4.39
CA LYS A 179 -12.59 5.42 -4.26
C LYS A 179 -12.49 6.06 -5.63
N CYS A 180 -13.12 7.22 -5.81
CA CYS A 180 -12.91 8.00 -7.02
C CYS A 180 -11.44 8.42 -7.07
N ILE A 181 -10.78 8.24 -8.22
CA ILE A 181 -9.44 8.81 -8.47
C ILE A 181 -9.64 10.31 -8.70
N GLY A 182 -9.93 11.05 -7.64
CA GLY A 182 -10.12 12.49 -7.63
C GLY A 182 -9.34 13.06 -6.44
N PHE A 183 -8.50 14.06 -6.71
CA PHE A 183 -7.69 14.70 -5.67
C PHE A 183 -8.61 15.36 -4.63
N ARG A 184 -8.54 14.89 -3.39
CA ARG A 184 -9.08 15.60 -2.22
C ARG A 184 -8.02 16.63 -1.81
N LEU A 185 -8.12 17.85 -2.32
CA LEU A 185 -7.31 19.01 -1.89
C LEU A 185 -8.08 19.80 -0.84
#